data_AF-A0A347WIN2-F1
#
_entry.id   AF-A0A347WIN2-F1
#
_cell.length_a   1.000
_cell.length_b   1.000
_cell.length_c   1.000
_cell.angle_alpha   90.00
_cell.angle_beta   90.00
_cell.angle_gamma   90.00
#
_symmetry.space_group_name_H-M   'P 1'
#
loop_
_entity.id
_entity.type
_entity.pdbx_description
1 polymer ?
#
loop_
_entity_poly.entity_id
_entity_poly.type
_entity_poly.pdbx_seq_one_letter_code
_entity_poly.pdbx_strand_id
1 'polypeptide(L)' 'MIHEVLKQLREEAGLTQSELAHELGVDKTTVSHWEIDRNPSEEHIEELAEFYGITPEELECGVIR' A
#
# COMPACT_ATOMS: atom_id res chain seq x y z
N MET A 1 9.03 7.37 -0.77
CA MET A 1 7.74 8.05 -0.53
C MET A 1 6.63 7.02 -0.43
N ILE A 2 6.34 6.26 -1.50
CA ILE A 2 5.28 5.23 -1.48
C ILE A 2 5.38 4.24 -0.30
N HIS A 3 6.58 3.80 0.07
CA HIS A 3 6.79 2.89 1.20
C HIS A 3 6.29 3.45 2.54
N GLU A 4 6.57 4.73 2.85
CA GLU A 4 6.08 5.37 4.09
C GLU A 4 4.57 5.60 4.04
N VAL A 5 4.05 6.04 2.89
CA VAL A 5 2.62 6.32 2.69
C VAL A 5 1.81 5.04 2.84
N LEU A 6 2.23 3.96 2.18
CA LEU A 6 1.59 2.65 2.28
C LEU A 6 1.57 2.13 3.71
N LYS A 7 2.70 2.24 4.42
CA LYS A 7 2.79 1.82 5.82
C LYS A 7 1.85 2.64 6.71
N GLN A 8 1.81 3.95 6.51
CA GLN A 8 0.90 4.85 7.23
C GLN A 8 -0.56 4.48 7.00
N LEU A 9 -0.98 4.34 5.74
CA LEU A 9 -2.35 3.95 5.38
C LEU A 9 -2.74 2.61 6.00
N ARG A 10 -1.84 1.62 5.97
CA ARG A 10 -2.07 0.32 6.61
C ARG A 10 -2.29 0.46 8.12
N GLU A 11 -1.45 1.24 8.79
CA GLU A 11 -1.53 1.46 10.23
C GLU A 11 -2.79 2.26 10.63
N GLU A 12 -3.19 3.26 9.84
CA GLU A 12 -4.44 4.02 10.01
C GLU A 12 -5.68 3.15 9.80
N ALA A 13 -5.62 2.19 8.88
CA ALA A 13 -6.65 1.16 8.70
C ALA A 13 -6.65 0.09 9.81
N GLY A 14 -5.68 0.10 10.72
CA GLY A 14 -5.57 -0.86 11.82
C GLY A 14 -5.16 -2.27 11.38
N LEU A 15 -4.57 -2.41 10.19
CA LEU A 15 -4.23 -3.70 9.59
C LEU A 15 -2.78 -4.10 9.89
N THR A 16 -2.56 -5.40 10.09
CA THR A 16 -1.23 -6.01 10.00
C THR A 16 -0.82 -6.19 8.54
N GLN A 17 0.49 -6.37 8.28
CA GLN A 17 0.98 -6.66 6.93
C GLN A 17 0.36 -7.94 6.35
N SER A 18 0.05 -8.93 7.20
CA SER A 18 -0.60 -10.17 6.77
C SER A 18 -2.06 -9.96 6.36
N GLU A 19 -2.78 -9.09 7.08
CA GLU A 19 -4.18 -8.79 6.75
C GLU A 19 -4.27 -7.97 5.46
N LEU A 20 -3.42 -6.95 5.27
CA LEU A 20 -3.38 -6.23 4.00
C LEU A 20 -3.02 -7.17 2.83
N ALA A 21 -2.06 -8.07 3.04
CA ALA A 21 -1.69 -9.05 2.02
C ALA A 21 -2.86 -9.99 1.68
N HIS A 22 -3.65 -10.41 2.68
CA HIS A 22 -4.85 -11.21 2.48
C HIS A 22 -5.92 -10.47 1.67
N GLU A 23 -6.19 -9.20 1.99
CA GLU A 23 -7.16 -8.38 1.24
C GLU A 23 -6.76 -8.19 -0.23
N LEU A 24 -5.46 -8.07 -0.51
CA LEU A 24 -4.92 -7.87 -1.86
C LEU A 24 -4.58 -9.18 -2.57
N GLY A 25 -4.77 -10.35 -1.93
CA GLY A 25 -4.45 -11.64 -2.53
C GLY A 25 -2.94 -11.87 -2.81
N VAL A 26 -2.06 -11.20 -2.07
CA VAL A 26 -0.59 -11.32 -2.20
C VAL A 26 0.05 -11.98 -0.97
N ASP A 27 1.32 -12.31 -1.06
CA ASP A 27 2.10 -12.78 0.10
C ASP A 27 2.41 -11.64 1.08
N LYS A 28 2.43 -11.95 2.39
CA LYS A 28 2.86 -11.01 3.44
C LYS A 28 4.25 -10.41 3.17
N THR A 29 5.14 -11.18 2.56
CA THR A 29 6.50 -10.73 2.19
C THR A 29 6.47 -9.68 1.09
N THR A 30 5.49 -9.72 0.18
CA THR A 30 5.26 -8.70 -0.84
C THR A 30 4.95 -7.36 -0.20
N VAL A 31 3.97 -7.30 0.70
CA VAL A 31 3.64 -6.08 1.47
C VAL A 31 4.84 -5.59 2.28
N SER A 32 5.56 -6.50 2.93
CA SER A 32 6.76 -6.14 3.68
C SER A 32 7.84 -5.50 2.80
N HIS A 33 8.02 -5.95 1.55
CA HIS A 33 8.97 -5.32 0.64
C HIS A 33 8.47 -3.97 0.15
N TRP A 34 7.16 -3.82 -0.07
CA TRP A 34 6.55 -2.54 -0.45
C TRP A 34 6.75 -1.44 0.59
N GLU A 35 6.73 -1.79 1.87
CA GLU A 35 6.94 -0.86 2.98
C GLU A 35 8.41 -0.56 3.31
N ILE A 36 9.38 -1.21 2.64
CA ILE A 36 10.81 -1.06 2.94
C ILE A 36 11.57 -0.44 1.77
N ASP A 37 11.63 -1.12 0.62
CA ASP A 37 12.57 -0.75 -0.45
C ASP A 37 12.13 -1.11 -1.87
N ARG A 38 10.99 -1.78 -2.06
CA ARG A 38 10.47 -2.11 -3.39
C ARG A 38 9.21 -1.34 -3.68
N ASN A 39 9.11 -0.78 -4.88
CA ASN A 39 7.84 -0.24 -5.32
C ASN A 39 6.91 -1.38 -5.79
N PRO A 40 5.59 -1.30 -5.52
CA PRO A 40 4.62 -2.14 -6.18
C PRO A 40 4.63 -1.92 -7.70
N SER A 41 4.08 -2.87 -8.46
CA SER A 41 3.81 -2.66 -9.89
C SER A 41 2.64 -1.68 -10.08
N GLU A 42 2.51 -1.10 -11.27
CA GLU A 42 1.38 -0.21 -11.62
C GLU A 42 0.02 -0.85 -11.27
N GLU A 43 -0.18 -2.12 -11.60
CA GLU A 43 -1.38 -2.88 -11.22
C GLU A 43 -1.64 -2.88 -9.70
N HIS A 44 -0.63 -3.19 -8.88
CA HIS A 44 -0.80 -3.18 -7.43
C HIS A 44 -0.96 -1.76 -6.87
N ILE A 45 -0.40 -0.74 -7.53
CA ILE A 45 -0.62 0.66 -7.15
C ILE A 45 -2.10 1.02 -7.35
N GLU A 46 -2.70 0.60 -8.47
CA GLU A 46 -4.12 0.78 -8.74
C GLU A 46 -4.99 0.05 -7.70
N GLU A 47 -4.68 -1.22 -7.40
CA GLU A 47 -5.41 -1.99 -6.37
C GLU A 47 -5.30 -1.37 -4.97
N LEU A 48 -4.10 -0.91 -4.59
CA LEU A 48 -3.88 -0.23 -3.31
C LEU A 48 -4.66 1.08 -3.25
N ALA A 49 -4.65 1.87 -4.32
CA ALA A 49 -5.38 3.12 -4.40
C ALA A 49 -6.90 2.87 -4.28
N GLU A 50 -7.43 1.87 -4.99
CA GLU A 50 -8.84 1.46 -4.88
C GLU A 50 -9.19 0.99 -3.46
N PHE A 51 -8.34 0.15 -2.85
CA PHE A 51 -8.54 -0.38 -1.50
C PHE A 51 -8.65 0.74 -0.45
N TYR A 52 -7.79 1.76 -0.54
CA TYR A 52 -7.78 2.89 0.39
C TYR A 52 -8.72 4.04 -0.02
N GLY A 53 -9.35 3.96 -1.20
CA GLY A 53 -10.24 5.02 -1.70
C GLY A 53 -9.53 6.32 -2.07
N ILE A 54 -8.27 6.22 -2.49
CA ILE A 54 -7.43 7.34 -2.94
C ILE A 54 -7.03 7.16 -4.40
N THR A 55 -6.28 8.11 -4.96
CA THR A 55 -5.71 8.00 -6.30
C THR A 55 -4.30 7.40 -6.28
N PRO A 56 -3.84 6.74 -7.37
CA PRO A 56 -2.45 6.30 -7.51
C PRO A 56 -1.43 7.42 -7.26
N GLU A 57 -1.74 8.64 -7.71
CA GLU A 57 -0.87 9.80 -7.53
C GLU A 57 -0.74 10.22 -6.05
N GLU A 58 -1.82 10.12 -5.27
CA GLU A 58 -1.78 10.35 -3.81
C GLU A 58 -0.90 9.31 -3.10
N LEU A 59 -0.98 8.05 -3.53
CA LEU A 59 -0.15 6.96 -3.00
C LEU A 59 1.34 7.16 -3.33
N GLU A 60 1.67 7.66 -4.54
CA GLU A 60 3.05 7.88 -4.99
C GLU A 60 3.68 9.16 -4.43
N CYS A 61 2.96 10.28 -4.45
CA CYS A 61 3.46 11.60 -4.04
C CYS A 61 3.38 11.83 -2.53
N GLY A 62 2.55 11.08 -1.80
CA GLY A 62 2.37 11.22 -0.35
C GLY A 62 1.66 12.49 0.07
N VAL A 63 0.83 13.04 -0.81
CA VAL A 63 -0.07 14.18 -0.51
C VAL A 63 -1.49 13.64 -0.59
N ILE A 64 -2.00 13.11 0.52
CA ILE A 64 -3.40 12.69 0.63
C ILE A 64 -4.22 13.96 0.91
N ARG A 65 -5.19 14.29 0.04
CA ARG A 65 -6.00 15.52 0.15
C ARG A 65 -7.29 15.34 0.95
#